data_AF-A0A1E5SYE4-F1
#
_entry.id   AF-A0A1E5SYE4-F1
#
_cell.length_a   1.000
_cell.length_b   1.000
_cell.length_c   1.000
_cell.angle_alpha   90.00
_cell.angle_beta   90.00
_cell.angle_gamma   90.00
#
_symmetry.space_group_name_H-M   'P 1'
#
loop_
_entity.id
_entity.type
_entity.pdbx_description
1 polymer ?
#
loop_
_entity_poly.entity_id
_entity_poly.type
_entity_poly.pdbx_seq_one_letter_code
_entity_poly.pdbx_strand_id
1 'polypeptide(L)'
;MAQNFTNFAFTDSVKAEQEARGSRASYARMEERDKFKLSFRETGFINKQHGFYLSTVGENGWPYVQFRGGPEGFLKVIDAQALAYADFGGNMQYISTGNFHSTKKAALILMDYATRTRLKIWAETEVLDPAENPDLLELVTDKGYKANVERIVVFHIKGFDWNCPQHITPKFTIDQMKKLVKQHPELLEELAPDQ
;
A
#
# COMPACT_ATOMS: atom_id res chain seq x y z
N MET A 1 16.49 -15.67 -6.70
CA MET A 1 15.48 -15.80 -7.78
C MET A 1 14.52 -14.64 -7.65
N ALA A 2 14.20 -13.96 -8.75
CA ALA A 2 13.27 -12.85 -8.77
C ALA A 2 11.86 -13.33 -8.35
N GLN A 3 11.40 -12.94 -7.17
CA GLN A 3 10.10 -13.40 -6.64
C GLN A 3 8.99 -12.45 -7.07
N ASN A 4 7.82 -13.00 -7.36
CA ASN A 4 6.65 -12.33 -7.94
C ASN A 4 5.40 -12.65 -7.07
N PHE A 5 4.31 -11.88 -7.19
CA PHE A 5 3.15 -11.99 -6.29
C PHE A 5 2.51 -13.37 -6.29
N THR A 6 2.31 -13.95 -7.47
CA THR A 6 1.68 -15.25 -7.69
C THR A 6 2.51 -16.42 -7.15
N ASN A 7 3.85 -16.34 -7.16
CA ASN A 7 4.69 -17.37 -6.55
C ASN A 7 4.48 -17.48 -5.04
N PHE A 8 4.20 -16.35 -4.38
CA PHE A 8 3.84 -16.37 -2.96
C PHE A 8 2.37 -16.70 -2.74
N ALA A 9 1.48 -16.20 -3.61
CA ALA A 9 0.04 -16.23 -3.36
C ALA A 9 -0.61 -17.54 -3.79
N PHE A 10 -0.12 -18.19 -4.84
CA PHE A 10 -0.67 -19.44 -5.35
C PHE A 10 0.06 -20.63 -4.72
N THR A 11 -0.13 -20.77 -3.41
CA THR A 11 0.27 -21.96 -2.65
C THR A 11 -0.42 -23.21 -3.19
N ASP A 12 0.07 -24.39 -2.80
CA ASP A 12 -0.52 -25.67 -3.23
C ASP A 12 -2.02 -25.76 -2.90
N SER A 13 -2.41 -25.30 -1.72
CA SER A 13 -3.82 -25.23 -1.31
C SER A 13 -4.65 -24.28 -2.18
N VAL A 14 -4.09 -23.13 -2.58
CA VAL A 14 -4.77 -22.19 -3.48
C VAL A 14 -4.89 -22.77 -4.89
N LYS A 15 -3.84 -23.43 -5.40
CA LYS A 15 -3.86 -24.10 -6.71
C LYS A 15 -4.88 -25.24 -6.75
N ALA A 16 -4.97 -26.05 -5.70
CA ALA A 16 -5.99 -27.09 -5.58
C ALA A 16 -7.42 -26.51 -5.64
N GLU A 17 -7.67 -25.38 -4.96
CA GLU A 17 -8.98 -24.71 -5.04
C GLU A 17 -9.25 -24.13 -6.43
N GLN A 18 -8.24 -23.56 -7.09
CA GLN A 18 -8.35 -23.07 -8.46
C GLN A 18 -8.72 -24.19 -9.44
N GLU A 19 -8.16 -25.39 -9.25
CA GLU A 19 -8.48 -26.58 -10.05
C GLU A 19 -9.90 -27.05 -9.80
N ALA A 20 -10.28 -27.21 -8.52
CA ALA A 20 -11.62 -27.64 -8.11
C ALA A 20 -12.74 -26.74 -8.67
N ARG A 21 -12.45 -25.43 -8.84
CA ARG A 21 -13.41 -24.45 -9.40
C ARG A 21 -13.17 -24.08 -10.86
N GLY A 22 -12.28 -24.78 -11.56
CA GLY A 22 -12.06 -24.61 -13.01
C GLY A 22 -11.38 -23.29 -13.42
N SER A 23 -10.73 -22.58 -12.49
CA SER A 23 -10.04 -21.31 -12.77
C SER A 23 -8.53 -21.45 -12.99
N ARG A 24 -7.95 -22.64 -12.72
CA ARG A 24 -6.50 -22.87 -12.73
C ARG A 24 -5.80 -22.48 -14.02
N ALA A 25 -6.35 -22.86 -15.19
CA ALA A 25 -5.77 -22.52 -16.48
C ALA A 25 -5.69 -21.00 -16.72
N SER A 26 -6.64 -20.23 -16.18
CA SER A 26 -6.60 -18.76 -16.27
C SER A 26 -5.48 -18.18 -15.41
N TYR A 27 -5.37 -18.64 -14.16
CA TYR A 27 -4.37 -18.15 -13.21
C TYR A 27 -2.94 -18.64 -13.50
N ALA A 28 -2.77 -19.80 -14.14
CA ALA A 28 -1.47 -20.25 -14.63
C ALA A 28 -0.87 -19.27 -15.66
N ARG A 29 -1.70 -18.70 -16.54
CA ARG A 29 -1.25 -17.65 -17.50
C ARG A 29 -0.90 -16.33 -16.81
N MET A 30 -1.46 -16.08 -15.62
CA MET A 30 -1.11 -14.90 -14.81
C MET A 30 0.30 -15.06 -14.21
N GLU A 31 0.67 -16.25 -13.74
CA GLU A 31 2.02 -16.55 -13.22
C GLU A 31 3.11 -16.24 -14.25
N GLU A 32 2.86 -16.49 -15.55
CA GLU A 32 3.80 -16.20 -16.64
C GLU A 32 4.05 -14.70 -16.88
N ARG A 33 3.11 -13.84 -16.49
CA ARG A 33 3.13 -12.38 -16.77
C ARG A 33 3.46 -11.55 -15.54
N ASP A 34 3.65 -12.21 -14.40
CA ASP A 34 3.76 -11.57 -13.10
C ASP A 34 5.04 -10.71 -13.00
N LYS A 35 4.90 -9.54 -12.38
CA LYS A 35 5.94 -8.52 -12.26
C LYS A 35 6.12 -8.14 -10.81
N PHE A 36 7.36 -7.86 -10.44
CA PHE A 36 7.73 -7.43 -9.08
C PHE A 36 8.50 -6.11 -9.06
N LYS A 37 8.79 -5.55 -10.24
CA LYS A 37 9.39 -4.22 -10.38
C LYS A 37 8.29 -3.19 -10.67
N LEU A 38 8.28 -2.13 -9.89
CA LEU A 38 7.43 -0.97 -10.07
C LEU A 38 7.74 -0.32 -11.42
N SER A 39 6.69 -0.02 -12.18
CA SER A 39 6.76 0.79 -13.38
C SER A 39 6.21 2.18 -13.11
N PHE A 40 6.20 3.03 -14.15
CA PHE A 40 5.57 4.36 -14.09
C PHE A 40 4.12 4.31 -13.58
N ARG A 41 3.38 3.24 -13.88
CA ARG A 41 2.00 3.06 -13.41
C ARG A 41 1.93 2.95 -11.89
N GLU A 42 2.71 2.03 -11.30
CA GLU A 42 2.70 1.80 -9.86
C GLU A 42 3.29 3.01 -9.12
N THR A 43 4.41 3.55 -9.59
CA THR A 43 5.03 4.73 -8.98
C THR A 43 4.09 5.93 -8.99
N GLY A 44 3.45 6.21 -10.14
CA GLY A 44 2.49 7.30 -10.26
C GLY A 44 1.24 7.13 -9.38
N PHE A 45 0.83 5.89 -9.09
CA PHE A 45 -0.26 5.62 -8.17
C PHE A 45 0.17 5.80 -6.71
N ILE A 46 1.29 5.20 -6.30
CA ILE A 46 1.82 5.26 -4.93
C ILE A 46 2.06 6.71 -4.51
N ASN A 47 2.66 7.52 -5.40
CA ASN A 47 2.98 8.92 -5.12
C ASN A 47 1.75 9.82 -4.90
N LYS A 48 0.55 9.38 -5.26
CA LYS A 48 -0.71 10.12 -5.04
C LYS A 48 -1.44 9.70 -3.77
N GLN A 49 -0.93 8.71 -3.05
CA GLN A 49 -1.61 8.19 -1.87
C GLN A 49 -1.22 9.01 -0.64
N HIS A 50 -2.21 9.31 0.20
CA HIS A 50 -2.02 9.94 1.50
C HIS A 50 -1.73 8.93 2.61
N GLY A 51 -1.79 7.63 2.31
CA GLY A 51 -1.61 6.58 3.29
C GLY A 51 -1.90 5.21 2.71
N PHE A 52 -1.74 4.21 3.56
CA PHE A 52 -1.91 2.80 3.23
C PHE A 52 -2.30 2.03 4.49
N TYR A 53 -2.98 0.90 4.31
CA TYR A 53 -3.10 -0.05 5.40
C TYR A 53 -1.93 -1.02 5.37
N LEU A 54 -1.41 -1.31 6.55
CA LEU A 54 -0.25 -2.15 6.79
C LEU A 54 -0.69 -3.35 7.61
N SER A 55 -0.36 -4.54 7.13
CA SER A 55 -0.42 -5.78 7.87
C SER A 55 1.00 -6.24 8.19
N THR A 56 1.25 -6.63 9.43
CA THR A 56 2.49 -7.27 9.89
C THR A 56 2.15 -8.56 10.63
N VAL A 57 3.12 -9.45 10.80
CA VAL A 57 2.93 -10.70 11.53
C VAL A 57 4.06 -10.88 12.54
N GLY A 58 3.72 -11.25 13.77
CA GLY A 58 4.69 -11.57 14.82
C GLY A 58 4.96 -13.07 14.92
N GLU A 59 5.69 -13.46 15.96
CA GLU A 59 6.10 -14.85 16.23
C GLU A 59 4.91 -15.78 16.50
N ASN A 60 3.79 -15.22 16.96
CA ASN A 60 2.55 -15.97 17.21
C ASN A 60 1.74 -16.28 15.94
N GLY A 61 2.17 -15.78 14.78
CA GLY A 61 1.55 -16.05 13.48
C GLY A 61 0.24 -15.29 13.20
N TRP A 62 -0.28 -14.49 14.14
CA TRP A 62 -1.47 -13.67 13.91
C TRP A 62 -1.12 -12.37 13.19
N PRO A 63 -1.87 -11.99 12.14
CA PRO A 63 -1.66 -10.71 11.48
C PRO A 63 -2.18 -9.56 12.35
N TYR A 64 -1.40 -8.50 12.44
CA TYR A 64 -1.81 -7.21 13.00
C TYR A 64 -1.99 -6.21 11.86
N VAL A 65 -3.11 -5.47 11.85
CA VAL A 65 -3.46 -4.52 10.80
C VAL A 65 -3.64 -3.13 11.36
N GLN A 66 -3.07 -2.13 10.70
CA GLN A 66 -3.24 -0.71 11.03
C GLN A 66 -3.23 0.17 9.79
N PHE A 67 -3.67 1.42 9.93
CA PHE A 67 -3.49 2.45 8.92
C PHE A 67 -2.24 3.29 9.23
N ARG A 68 -1.50 3.66 8.17
CA ARG A 68 -0.40 4.63 8.21
C ARG A 68 -0.71 5.74 7.20
N GLY A 69 -0.62 7.00 7.61
CA GLY A 69 -0.97 8.11 6.73
C GLY A 69 -0.18 9.37 7.05
N GLY A 70 -0.12 10.24 6.06
CA GLY A 70 0.61 11.51 6.06
C GLY A 70 0.22 12.36 4.85
N PRO A 71 1.11 13.27 4.42
CA PRO A 71 0.92 14.06 3.21
C PRO A 71 0.73 13.21 1.93
N GLU A 72 0.32 13.84 0.83
CA GLU A 72 0.29 13.15 -0.47
C GLU A 72 1.68 12.63 -0.83
N GLY A 73 1.79 11.36 -1.21
CA GLY A 73 3.07 10.71 -1.45
C GLY A 73 3.82 10.41 -0.16
N PHE A 74 3.11 10.19 0.95
CA PHE A 74 3.70 9.81 2.24
C PHE A 74 4.60 8.56 2.14
N LEU A 75 4.18 7.57 1.35
CA LEU A 75 5.01 6.40 1.01
C LEU A 75 5.86 6.75 -0.22
N LYS A 76 7.18 6.78 -0.06
CA LYS A 76 8.11 7.10 -1.15
C LYS A 76 8.52 5.84 -1.90
N VAL A 77 8.58 5.95 -3.22
CA VAL A 77 9.27 4.96 -4.07
C VAL A 77 10.75 5.34 -4.09
N ILE A 78 11.60 4.51 -3.50
CA ILE A 78 13.04 4.79 -3.38
C ILE A 78 13.85 4.07 -4.48
N ASP A 79 13.34 2.96 -5.00
CA ASP A 79 13.79 2.36 -6.25
C ASP A 79 12.68 1.49 -6.88
N ALA A 80 12.99 0.76 -7.97
CA ALA A 80 12.02 -0.07 -8.69
C ALA A 80 11.47 -1.27 -7.88
N GLN A 81 12.05 -1.60 -6.73
CA GLN A 81 11.72 -2.73 -5.87
C GLN A 81 11.65 -2.35 -4.39
N ALA A 82 11.82 -1.09 -4.01
CA ALA A 82 11.80 -0.65 -2.63
C ALA A 82 10.96 0.61 -2.44
N LEU A 83 10.23 0.60 -1.33
CA LEU A 83 9.48 1.75 -0.84
C LEU A 83 10.01 2.12 0.54
N ALA A 84 9.86 3.37 0.95
CA ALA A 84 10.15 3.77 2.32
C ALA A 84 9.22 4.85 2.82
N TYR A 85 9.05 4.92 4.14
CA TYR A 85 8.36 6.02 4.78
C TYR A 85 9.04 6.40 6.10
N ALA A 86 8.89 7.68 6.47
CA ALA A 86 9.29 8.18 7.78
C ALA A 86 8.22 7.79 8.82
N ASP A 87 8.59 6.98 9.81
CA ASP A 87 7.70 6.60 10.90
C ASP A 87 7.87 7.58 12.06
N PHE A 88 6.78 8.22 12.42
CA PHE A 88 6.75 9.25 13.46
C PHE A 88 6.34 8.66 14.81
N GLY A 89 6.72 9.36 15.88
CA GLY A 89 6.27 9.03 17.23
C GLY A 89 4.74 9.00 17.33
N GLY A 90 4.21 7.84 17.72
CA GLY A 90 2.78 7.56 17.79
C GLY A 90 2.32 7.21 19.20
N ASN A 91 1.33 6.31 19.29
CA ASN A 91 0.77 5.81 20.55
C ASN A 91 1.68 4.85 21.34
N MET A 92 2.92 4.64 20.88
CA MET A 92 3.94 3.81 21.53
C MET A 92 3.54 2.33 21.75
N GLN A 93 2.64 1.77 20.95
CA GLN A 93 2.32 0.33 21.03
C GLN A 93 3.46 -0.57 20.52
N TYR A 94 4.27 -0.06 19.59
CA TYR A 94 5.41 -0.76 18.97
C TYR A 94 5.12 -2.14 18.35
N ILE A 95 3.85 -2.52 18.15
CA ILE A 95 3.47 -3.84 17.63
C ILE A 95 4.10 -4.09 16.25
N SER A 96 3.88 -3.19 15.28
CA SER A 96 4.47 -3.34 13.94
C SER A 96 5.99 -3.32 13.99
N THR A 97 6.60 -2.46 14.81
CA THR A 97 8.07 -2.40 14.97
C THR A 97 8.62 -3.71 15.51
N GLY A 98 8.02 -4.28 16.54
CA GLY A 98 8.37 -5.60 17.06
C GLY A 98 8.24 -6.70 15.99
N ASN A 99 7.13 -6.69 15.25
CA ASN A 99 6.89 -7.64 14.15
C ASN A 99 7.92 -7.49 13.00
N PHE A 100 8.38 -6.27 12.71
CA PHE A 100 9.44 -6.04 11.73
C PHE A 100 10.75 -6.69 12.14
N HIS A 101 11.09 -6.67 13.44
CA HIS A 101 12.31 -7.30 13.94
C HIS A 101 12.22 -8.82 13.95
N SER A 102 11.03 -9.39 14.15
CA SER A 102 10.87 -10.84 14.28
C SER A 102 10.70 -11.55 12.94
N THR A 103 9.67 -11.22 12.16
CA THR A 103 9.37 -11.95 10.92
C THR A 103 9.85 -11.22 9.67
N LYS A 104 10.06 -9.90 9.78
CA LYS A 104 10.35 -9.00 8.67
C LYS A 104 9.31 -9.02 7.56
N LYS A 105 8.08 -9.52 7.80
CA LYS A 105 7.05 -9.67 6.76
C LYS A 105 5.97 -8.60 6.89
N ALA A 106 5.68 -7.95 5.77
CA ALA A 106 4.58 -6.99 5.68
C ALA A 106 3.74 -7.19 4.41
N ALA A 107 2.46 -6.85 4.54
CA ALA A 107 1.56 -6.65 3.41
C ALA A 107 0.95 -5.25 3.47
N LEU A 108 0.94 -4.55 2.34
CA LEU A 108 0.36 -3.21 2.21
C LEU A 108 -0.84 -3.27 1.28
N ILE A 109 -1.81 -2.41 1.55
CA ILE A 109 -2.94 -2.14 0.66
C ILE A 109 -3.10 -0.62 0.53
N LEU A 110 -2.95 -0.15 -0.70
CA LEU A 110 -3.10 1.24 -1.08
C LEU A 110 -4.44 1.38 -1.81
N MET A 111 -5.28 2.27 -1.30
CA MET A 111 -6.66 2.45 -1.76
C MET A 111 -6.86 3.85 -2.33
N ASP A 112 -7.27 3.93 -3.58
CA ASP A 112 -7.87 5.13 -4.15
C ASP A 112 -9.36 4.87 -4.37
N TYR A 113 -10.18 5.40 -3.46
CA TYR A 113 -11.63 5.24 -3.52
C TYR A 113 -12.26 6.00 -4.68
N ALA A 114 -11.72 7.16 -5.06
CA ALA A 114 -12.28 7.99 -6.12
C ALA A 114 -12.18 7.28 -7.48
N THR A 115 -11.03 6.67 -7.76
CA THR A 115 -10.84 5.88 -8.99
C THR A 115 -11.21 4.40 -8.84
N ARG A 116 -11.61 3.98 -7.64
CA ARG A 116 -11.89 2.57 -7.28
C ARG A 116 -10.70 1.65 -7.55
N THR A 117 -9.50 2.17 -7.37
CA THR A 117 -8.27 1.42 -7.66
C THR A 117 -7.62 0.97 -6.37
N ARG A 118 -7.10 -0.26 -6.37
CA ARG A 118 -6.36 -0.83 -5.25
C ARG A 118 -5.10 -1.53 -5.71
N LEU A 119 -3.99 -1.22 -5.05
CA LEU A 119 -2.73 -1.92 -5.16
C LEU A 119 -2.44 -2.68 -3.86
N LYS A 120 -2.16 -3.98 -3.97
CA LYS A 120 -1.65 -4.80 -2.86
C LYS A 120 -0.16 -5.02 -3.06
N ILE A 121 0.62 -4.96 -2.00
CA ILE A 121 2.08 -5.19 -2.05
C ILE A 121 2.46 -6.12 -0.92
N TRP A 122 3.28 -7.12 -1.20
CA TRP A 122 3.98 -7.92 -0.20
C TRP A 122 5.44 -7.54 -0.19
N ALA A 123 6.01 -7.38 1.01
CA ALA A 123 7.35 -6.91 1.19
C ALA A 123 8.03 -7.57 2.39
N GLU A 124 9.35 -7.61 2.33
CA GLU A 124 10.18 -7.73 3.54
C GLU A 124 10.48 -6.35 4.10
N THR A 125 10.61 -6.24 5.42
CA THR A 125 10.80 -4.95 6.10
C THR A 125 12.20 -4.81 6.65
N GLU A 126 12.70 -3.59 6.61
CA GLU A 126 13.92 -3.16 7.25
C GLU A 126 13.65 -1.86 8.02
N VAL A 127 14.18 -1.75 9.23
CA VAL A 127 14.05 -0.58 10.09
C VAL A 127 15.42 0.04 10.24
N LEU A 128 15.53 1.31 9.87
CA LEU A 128 16.78 2.06 9.83
C LEU A 128 16.75 3.25 10.79
N ASP A 129 17.89 3.54 11.39
CA ASP A 129 18.09 4.73 12.20
C ASP A 129 18.19 5.97 11.28
N PRO A 130 17.36 7.01 11.51
CA PRO A 130 17.41 8.25 10.73
C PRO A 130 18.77 8.96 10.75
N ALA A 131 19.48 8.92 11.89
CA ALA A 131 20.76 9.61 12.07
C ALA A 131 21.90 8.95 11.28
N GLU A 132 21.81 7.63 11.07
CA GLU A 132 22.77 6.86 10.26
C GLU A 132 22.44 6.90 8.77
N ASN A 133 21.24 7.36 8.39
CA ASN A 133 20.73 7.34 7.02
C ASN A 133 20.19 8.72 6.58
N PRO A 134 21.02 9.80 6.60
CA PRO A 134 20.55 11.16 6.36
C PRO A 134 19.99 11.39 4.96
N ASP A 135 20.57 10.79 3.92
CA ASP A 135 20.10 10.95 2.54
C ASP A 135 18.70 10.34 2.35
N LEU A 136 18.48 9.16 2.92
CA LEU A 136 17.18 8.50 2.90
C LEU A 136 16.18 9.27 3.75
N LEU A 137 16.60 9.79 4.90
CA LEU A 137 15.77 10.64 5.76
C LEU A 137 15.27 11.87 5.01
N GLU A 138 16.14 12.57 4.27
CA GLU A 138 15.72 13.71 3.45
C GLU A 138 14.69 13.28 2.40
N LEU A 139 14.89 12.13 1.74
CA LEU A 139 13.97 11.62 0.73
C LEU A 139 12.58 11.29 1.31
N VAL A 140 12.52 10.69 2.50
CA VAL A 140 11.25 10.26 3.12
C VAL A 140 10.56 11.34 3.95
N THR A 141 11.21 12.48 4.19
CA THR A 141 10.65 13.57 4.98
C THR A 141 10.06 14.65 4.08
N ASP A 142 8.77 14.92 4.22
CA ASP A 142 8.14 16.04 3.53
C ASP A 142 8.55 17.37 4.18
N LYS A 143 9.18 18.29 3.41
CA LYS A 143 9.76 19.55 3.90
C LYS A 143 8.77 20.47 4.67
N GLY A 144 7.47 20.27 4.50
CA GLY A 144 6.41 21.00 5.21
C GLY A 144 5.79 20.28 6.40
N TYR A 145 6.15 19.01 6.64
CA TYR A 145 5.53 18.18 7.67
C TYR A 145 6.43 18.11 8.90
N LYS A 146 6.10 18.94 9.90
CA LYS A 146 6.84 18.99 11.17
C LYS A 146 6.43 17.83 12.07
N ALA A 147 7.09 16.70 11.91
CA ALA A 147 6.98 15.56 12.82
C ALA A 147 8.36 14.99 13.14
N ASN A 148 8.53 14.52 14.37
CA ASN A 148 9.78 13.87 14.78
C ASN A 148 9.83 12.45 14.20
N VAL A 149 10.78 12.21 13.30
CA VAL A 149 11.00 10.89 12.69
C VAL A 149 11.77 10.03 13.67
N GLU A 150 11.15 8.93 14.13
CA GLU A 150 11.80 8.00 15.06
C GLU A 150 12.59 6.92 14.32
N ARG A 151 12.13 6.53 13.13
CA ARG A 151 12.73 5.46 12.32
C ARG A 151 12.34 5.63 10.86
N ILE A 152 13.17 5.09 9.97
CA ILE A 152 12.82 4.92 8.56
C ILE A 152 12.46 3.45 8.38
N VAL A 153 11.29 3.18 7.80
CA VAL A 153 10.87 1.82 7.47
C VAL A 153 10.95 1.64 5.97
N VAL A 154 11.75 0.67 5.55
CA VAL A 154 11.94 0.27 4.15
C VAL A 154 11.17 -1.02 3.89
N PHE A 155 10.46 -1.06 2.76
CA PHE A 155 9.74 -2.20 2.25
C PHE A 155 10.42 -2.71 0.97
N HIS A 156 11.07 -3.86 1.07
CA HIS A 156 11.67 -4.60 -0.04
C HIS A 156 10.60 -5.44 -0.72
N ILE A 157 10.12 -4.99 -1.88
CA ILE A 157 8.99 -5.59 -2.60
C ILE A 157 9.32 -7.02 -3.04
N LYS A 158 8.42 -7.92 -2.66
CA LYS A 158 8.42 -9.34 -3.04
C LYS A 158 7.37 -9.66 -4.10
N GLY A 159 6.34 -8.83 -4.21
CA GLY A 159 5.31 -8.95 -5.24
C GLY A 159 4.21 -7.92 -5.03
N PHE A 160 3.50 -7.57 -6.09
CA PHE A 160 2.33 -6.71 -6.00
C PHE A 160 1.25 -7.15 -6.99
N ASP A 161 0.01 -6.77 -6.71
CA ASP A 161 -1.12 -7.12 -7.56
C ASP A 161 -2.20 -6.04 -7.54
N TRP A 162 -2.79 -5.79 -8.71
CA TRP A 162 -3.90 -4.88 -8.92
C TRP A 162 -5.21 -5.65 -8.88
N ASN A 163 -6.13 -5.27 -8.01
CA ASN A 163 -7.43 -5.94 -7.90
C ASN A 163 -8.49 -5.33 -8.84
N CYS A 164 -9.57 -6.09 -9.05
CA CYS A 164 -10.81 -5.64 -9.71
C CYS A 164 -11.47 -4.47 -8.94
N PRO A 165 -11.94 -3.41 -9.63
CA PRO A 165 -12.56 -2.23 -8.99
C PRO A 165 -14.00 -2.46 -8.50
N GLN A 166 -14.57 -3.66 -8.73
CA GLN A 166 -15.95 -3.96 -8.34
C GLN A 166 -16.19 -3.78 -6.84
N HIS A 167 -17.38 -3.29 -6.49
CA HIS A 167 -17.86 -3.08 -5.12
C HIS A 167 -17.09 -2.06 -4.27
N ILE A 168 -16.10 -1.35 -4.81
CA ILE A 168 -15.50 -0.21 -4.11
C ILE A 168 -16.45 0.99 -4.25
N THR A 169 -17.07 1.38 -3.14
CA THR A 169 -17.86 2.61 -3.06
C THR A 169 -16.94 3.81 -3.28
N PRO A 170 -17.23 4.69 -4.26
CA PRO A 170 -16.49 5.92 -4.43
C PRO A 170 -16.52 6.78 -3.17
N LYS A 171 -15.37 7.33 -2.79
CA LYS A 171 -15.23 8.33 -1.73
C LYS A 171 -14.30 9.40 -2.24
N PHE A 172 -14.64 10.65 -1.94
CA PHE A 172 -13.92 11.82 -2.41
C PHE A 172 -13.49 12.65 -1.22
N THR A 173 -12.31 13.25 -1.31
CA THR A 173 -11.90 14.30 -0.38
C THR A 173 -12.75 15.56 -0.58
N ILE A 174 -12.75 16.47 0.40
CA ILE A 174 -13.46 17.75 0.28
C ILE A 174 -12.99 18.52 -0.97
N ASP A 175 -11.69 18.51 -1.27
CA ASP A 175 -11.17 19.24 -2.43
C ASP A 175 -11.54 18.59 -3.76
N GLN A 176 -11.59 17.24 -3.80
CA GLN A 176 -12.13 16.52 -4.96
C GLN A 176 -13.62 16.84 -5.14
N MET A 177 -14.41 16.87 -4.07
CA MET A 177 -15.82 17.25 -4.12
C MET A 177 -16.02 18.69 -4.60
N LYS A 178 -15.24 19.66 -4.08
CA LYS A 178 -15.30 21.05 -4.53
C LYS A 178 -15.00 21.17 -6.03
N LYS A 179 -13.99 20.45 -6.54
CA LYS A 179 -13.67 20.42 -7.97
C LYS A 179 -14.81 19.82 -8.78
N LEU A 180 -15.37 18.70 -8.31
CA LEU A 180 -16.46 18.01 -8.97
C LEU A 180 -17.70 18.90 -9.06
N VAL A 181 -18.14 19.49 -7.94
CA VAL A 181 -19.27 20.42 -7.89
C VAL A 181 -19.03 21.66 -8.75
N LYS A 182 -17.80 22.18 -8.80
CA LYS A 182 -17.47 23.31 -9.68
C LYS A 182 -17.61 22.95 -11.16
N GLN A 183 -17.29 21.72 -11.53
CA GLN A 183 -17.41 21.21 -12.90
C GLN A 183 -18.85 20.78 -13.24
N HIS A 184 -19.60 20.37 -12.22
CA HIS A 184 -20.94 19.80 -12.28
C HIS A 184 -21.84 20.42 -11.20
N PRO A 185 -22.29 21.69 -11.36
CA PRO A 185 -23.11 22.37 -10.36
C PRO A 185 -24.43 21.65 -10.05
N GLU A 186 -24.95 20.88 -11.00
CA GLU A 186 -26.17 20.06 -10.87
C GLU A 186 -26.10 19.05 -9.71
N LEU A 187 -24.91 18.60 -9.31
CA LEU A 187 -24.73 17.69 -8.18
C LEU A 187 -25.19 18.30 -6.85
N LEU A 188 -25.24 19.63 -6.74
CA LEU A 188 -25.80 20.29 -5.55
C LEU A 188 -27.32 20.12 -5.46
N GLU A 189 -28.02 19.98 -6.59
CA GLU A 189 -29.46 19.74 -6.62
C GLU A 189 -29.79 18.32 -6.16
N GLU A 190 -28.97 17.33 -6.52
CA GLU A 190 -29.10 15.94 -6.04
C GLU A 190 -28.72 15.76 -4.55
N LEU A 191 -27.90 16.67 -4.01
CA LEU A 191 -27.50 16.67 -2.60
C LEU A 191 -28.45 17.47 -1.71
N ALA A 192 -29.37 18.24 -2.30
CA ALA A 192 -30.43 18.88 -1.54
C ALA A 192 -31.38 17.77 -1.06
N PRO A 193 -31.60 17.61 0.26
CA PRO A 193 -32.61 16.68 0.73
C PRO A 193 -33.96 17.07 0.10
N ASP A 194 -34.74 16.07 -0.32
CA ASP A 194 -36.14 16.27 -0.68
C ASP A 194 -36.81 17.05 0.47
N GLN A 195 -37.23 18.29 0.19
CA GLN A 195 -37.99 19.11 1.15
C GLN A 195 -39.40 18.60 1.31
#